data_AF-A0A7Y2BH51-F1
#
_entry.id   AF-A0A7Y2BH51-F1
#
_cell.length_a   1.000
_cell.length_b   1.000
_cell.length_c   1.000
_cell.angle_alpha   90.00
_cell.angle_beta   90.00
_cell.angle_gamma   90.00
#
_symmetry.space_group_name_H-M   'P 1'
#
loop_
_entity.id
_entity.type
_entity.pdbx_description
1 polymer ?
#
loop_
_entity_poly.entity_id
_entity_poly.type
_entity_poly.pdbx_seq_one_letter_code
_entity_poly.pdbx_strand_id
1 'polypeptide(L)'
;SEVSRAYGIANMEESTERLISLLDAVDTERLLLVGHNGPLGLGDRKTDIWGADFLPEGGDWGDPDLAAAVVRAEERGLQTIVVAGHMHQRTKSGELWPWRVVRNGVEFVNPARVPRIYAGDAYEVRYHIALEIDGEEATLREVAWPSG
;
A
#
# COMPACT_ATOMS: atom_id res chain seq x y z
N SER A 1 19.40 15.41 2.88
CA SER A 1 19.22 14.00 3.28
C SER A 1 19.88 13.09 2.24
N GLU A 2 20.04 11.80 2.53
CA GLU A 2 20.49 10.81 1.54
C GLU A 2 19.55 10.76 0.31
N VAL A 3 18.24 10.90 0.54
CA VAL A 3 17.20 11.01 -0.50
C VAL A 3 17.49 12.17 -1.46
N SER A 4 17.79 13.37 -0.95
CA SER A 4 18.11 14.53 -1.79
C SER A 4 19.37 14.33 -2.63
N ARG A 5 20.38 13.64 -2.10
CA ARG A 5 21.62 13.36 -2.86
C ARG A 5 21.40 12.28 -3.93
N ALA A 6 20.59 11.26 -3.67
CA ALA A 6 20.39 10.13 -4.58
C ALA A 6 19.37 10.43 -5.68
N TYR A 7 18.31 11.19 -5.37
CA TYR A 7 17.17 11.38 -6.27
C TYR A 7 16.92 12.84 -6.65
N GLY A 8 17.68 13.79 -6.10
CA GLY A 8 17.46 15.20 -6.34
C GLY A 8 16.17 15.75 -5.72
N ILE A 9 15.56 15.04 -4.76
CA ILE A 9 14.31 15.43 -4.10
C ILE A 9 14.63 15.98 -2.72
N ALA A 10 14.43 17.28 -2.52
CA ALA A 10 14.73 17.99 -1.29
C ALA A 10 13.52 18.11 -0.35
N ASN A 11 12.29 18.01 -0.87
CA ASN A 11 11.06 18.21 -0.11
C ASN A 11 9.87 17.42 -0.70
N MET A 12 8.72 17.49 -0.02
CA MET A 12 7.51 16.75 -0.39
C MET A 12 6.86 17.25 -1.69
N GLU A 13 6.97 18.54 -1.98
CA GLU A 13 6.45 19.14 -3.22
C GLU A 13 7.21 18.59 -4.42
N GLU A 14 8.54 18.59 -4.37
CA GLU A 14 9.40 17.99 -5.40
C GLU A 14 9.16 16.48 -5.56
N SER A 15 8.87 15.76 -4.46
CA SER A 15 8.50 14.34 -4.52
C SER A 15 7.20 14.14 -5.30
N THR A 16 6.19 14.97 -4.99
CA THR A 16 4.88 14.97 -5.66
C THR A 16 5.01 15.26 -7.14
N GLU A 17 5.71 16.33 -7.50
CA GLU A 17 5.98 16.70 -8.90
C GLU A 17 6.71 15.58 -9.64
N ARG A 18 7.70 14.95 -8.98
CA ARG A 18 8.45 13.86 -9.59
C ARG A 18 7.56 12.65 -9.86
N LEU A 19 6.74 12.22 -8.91
CA LEU A 19 5.79 11.12 -9.10
C LEU A 19 4.80 11.42 -10.23
N ILE A 20 4.21 12.61 -10.25
CA ILE A 20 3.29 13.05 -11.31
C ILE A 20 3.99 13.05 -12.67
N SER A 21 5.23 13.54 -12.76
CA SER A 21 5.98 13.56 -14.02
C SER A 21 6.27 12.16 -14.56
N LEU A 22 6.56 11.19 -13.68
CA LEU A 22 6.77 9.80 -14.05
C LEU A 22 5.46 9.18 -14.51
N LEU A 23 4.37 9.44 -13.78
CA LEU A 23 3.04 9.02 -14.16
C LEU A 23 2.65 9.57 -15.52
N ASP A 24 2.88 10.84 -15.82
CA ASP A 24 2.49 11.42 -17.11
C ASP A 24 3.32 10.90 -18.29
N ALA A 25 4.55 10.43 -18.03
CA ALA A 25 5.44 9.92 -19.05
C ALA A 25 5.22 8.43 -19.40
N VAL A 26 4.51 7.66 -18.57
CA VAL A 26 4.28 6.23 -18.85
C VAL A 26 3.14 6.02 -19.83
N ASP A 27 3.41 5.18 -20.83
CA ASP A 27 2.44 4.67 -21.80
C ASP A 27 2.09 3.22 -21.45
N THR A 28 1.15 3.07 -20.53
CA THR A 28 0.65 1.79 -20.01
C THR A 28 -0.80 2.00 -19.59
N GLU A 29 -1.57 0.92 -19.57
CA GLU A 29 -2.95 0.93 -19.05
C GLU A 29 -3.00 0.59 -17.57
N ARG A 30 -1.90 0.05 -17.01
CA ARG A 30 -1.81 -0.39 -15.61
C ARG A 30 -0.62 0.20 -14.87
N LEU A 31 -0.87 0.57 -13.62
CA LEU A 31 0.12 1.04 -12.65
C LEU A 31 0.14 0.20 -11.38
N LEU A 32 1.35 -0.11 -10.95
CA LEU A 32 1.64 -0.62 -9.61
C LEU A 32 2.43 0.45 -8.85
N LEU A 33 1.79 1.06 -7.86
CA LEU A 33 2.43 2.00 -6.94
C LEU A 33 2.84 1.25 -5.67
N VAL A 34 4.10 1.39 -5.26
CA VAL A 34 4.62 0.71 -4.06
C VAL A 34 5.22 1.75 -3.12
N GLY A 35 4.75 1.76 -1.88
CA GLY A 35 5.18 2.69 -0.83
C GLY A 35 5.51 1.96 0.48
N HIS A 36 6.26 2.62 1.36
CA HIS A 36 6.37 2.12 2.73
C HIS A 36 5.08 2.41 3.50
N ASN A 37 4.61 3.66 3.50
CA ASN A 37 3.31 4.04 4.02
C ASN A 37 2.27 4.04 2.89
N GLY A 38 1.00 3.86 3.25
CA GLY A 38 -0.10 4.06 2.31
C GLY A 38 -0.29 5.53 1.96
N PRO A 39 -1.07 5.86 0.92
CA PRO A 39 -1.46 7.23 0.60
C PRO A 39 -2.33 7.82 1.71
N LEU A 40 -2.19 9.13 1.91
CA LEU A 40 -3.08 9.94 2.75
C LEU A 40 -4.55 9.81 2.28
N GLY A 41 -5.48 9.77 3.23
CA GLY A 41 -6.93 9.69 3.04
C GLY A 41 -7.52 8.27 3.21
N LEU A 42 -6.77 7.35 3.81
CA LEU A 42 -7.14 5.94 4.03
C LEU A 42 -6.72 5.42 5.43
N GLY A 43 -6.41 6.33 6.37
CA GLY A 43 -5.98 6.01 7.73
C GLY A 43 -6.74 6.72 8.86
N ASP A 44 -7.79 7.49 8.57
CA ASP A 44 -8.47 8.32 9.58
C ASP A 44 -8.88 7.54 10.84
N ARG A 45 -9.47 6.36 10.66
CA ARG A 45 -9.89 5.47 11.77
C ARG A 45 -8.84 4.38 11.97
N LYS A 46 -8.72 3.92 13.21
CA LYS A 46 -7.90 2.75 13.59
C LYS A 46 -8.16 1.50 12.75
N THR A 47 -9.38 1.37 12.25
CA THR A 47 -9.88 0.20 11.51
C THR A 47 -9.69 0.32 10.01
N ASP A 48 -9.19 1.47 9.54
CA ASP A 48 -8.91 1.68 8.13
C ASP A 48 -7.62 0.95 7.74
N ILE A 49 -7.44 0.71 6.44
CA ILE A 49 -6.38 -0.15 5.89
C ILE A 49 -4.97 0.27 6.34
N TRP A 50 -4.75 1.57 6.58
CA TRP A 50 -3.51 2.11 7.16
C TRP A 50 -3.79 3.06 8.34
N GLY A 51 -4.77 2.73 9.18
CA GLY A 51 -5.06 3.52 10.38
C GLY A 51 -4.00 3.39 11.47
N ALA A 52 -3.67 4.51 12.14
CA ALA A 52 -2.77 4.50 13.30
C ALA A 52 -3.45 3.87 14.54
N ASP A 53 -3.40 2.54 14.64
CA ASP A 53 -4.06 1.78 15.71
C ASP A 53 -3.48 2.04 17.12
N PHE A 54 -2.26 2.57 17.19
CA PHE A 54 -1.55 2.86 18.42
C PHE A 54 -1.99 4.14 19.12
N LEU A 55 -2.72 5.03 18.43
CA LEU A 55 -3.31 6.26 18.98
C LEU A 55 -4.76 6.02 19.41
N PRO A 56 -5.26 6.52 20.55
CA PRO A 56 -6.64 6.32 21.00
C PRO A 56 -7.73 6.71 19.98
N GLU A 57 -7.47 7.75 19.20
CA GLU A 57 -8.38 8.36 18.23
C GLU A 57 -8.23 7.79 16.82
N GLY A 58 -7.18 7.01 16.54
CA GLY A 58 -6.76 6.69 15.17
C GLY A 58 -5.89 7.80 14.60
N GLY A 59 -5.79 7.89 13.28
CA GLY A 59 -5.06 8.96 12.62
C GLY A 59 -4.45 8.52 11.29
N ASP A 60 -4.55 9.42 10.31
CA ASP A 60 -3.99 9.22 9.00
C ASP A 60 -2.55 9.75 8.94
N TRP A 61 -1.60 8.83 8.82
CA TRP A 61 -0.17 9.12 8.67
C TRP A 61 0.32 8.77 7.26
N GLY A 62 -0.61 8.69 6.30
CA GLY A 62 -0.32 8.36 4.92
C GLY A 62 0.49 9.43 4.19
N ASP A 63 1.15 9.01 3.13
CA ASP A 63 2.03 9.83 2.31
C ASP A 63 1.19 10.72 1.37
N PRO A 64 1.31 12.06 1.45
CA PRO A 64 0.51 12.98 0.64
C PRO A 64 0.91 13.01 -0.84
N ASP A 65 2.18 12.78 -1.15
CA ASP A 65 2.68 12.69 -2.53
C ASP A 65 2.16 11.41 -3.23
N LEU A 66 2.09 10.29 -2.51
CA LEU A 66 1.46 9.06 -3.00
C LEU A 66 -0.05 9.24 -3.20
N ALA A 67 -0.73 9.99 -2.32
CA ALA A 67 -2.15 10.32 -2.52
C ALA A 67 -2.36 11.15 -3.80
N ALA A 68 -1.51 12.15 -4.05
CA ALA A 68 -1.54 12.93 -5.29
C ALA A 68 -1.26 12.07 -6.53
N ALA A 69 -0.32 11.12 -6.44
CA ALA A 69 -0.03 10.16 -7.50
C ALA A 69 -1.24 9.27 -7.83
N VAL A 70 -1.98 8.81 -6.82
CA VAL A 70 -3.21 8.03 -7.00
C VAL A 70 -4.28 8.86 -7.71
N VAL A 71 -4.53 10.10 -7.26
CA VAL A 71 -5.48 11.01 -7.92
C VAL A 71 -5.11 11.21 -9.39
N ARG A 72 -3.82 11.43 -9.67
CA ARG A 72 -3.35 11.60 -11.05
C ARG A 72 -3.56 10.34 -11.90
N ALA A 73 -3.35 9.16 -11.34
CA ALA A 73 -3.59 7.90 -12.05
C ALA A 73 -5.10 7.69 -12.34
N GLU A 74 -5.98 8.06 -11.40
CA GLU A 74 -7.44 8.07 -11.60
C GLU A 74 -7.83 9.02 -12.75
N GLU A 75 -7.31 10.25 -12.79
CA GLU A 75 -7.55 11.22 -13.86
C GLU A 75 -7.12 10.72 -15.24
N ARG A 76 -6.03 9.96 -15.30
CA ARG A 76 -5.53 9.32 -16.53
C ARG A 76 -6.32 8.06 -16.91
N GLY A 77 -7.22 7.58 -16.05
CA GLY A 77 -8.01 6.37 -16.29
C GLY A 77 -7.20 5.07 -16.21
N LEU A 78 -6.11 5.07 -15.44
CA LEU A 78 -5.19 3.93 -15.35
C LEU A 78 -5.68 2.90 -14.33
N GLN A 79 -5.61 1.62 -14.70
CA GLN A 79 -5.84 0.52 -13.76
C GLN A 79 -4.75 0.55 -12.69
N THR A 80 -5.11 0.93 -11.47
CA THR A 80 -4.10 1.25 -10.44
C THR A 80 -4.21 0.30 -9.25
N ILE A 81 -3.07 -0.28 -8.87
CA ILE A 81 -2.89 -1.05 -7.64
C ILE A 81 -1.84 -0.33 -6.79
N VAL A 82 -2.18 -0.06 -5.53
CA VAL A 82 -1.30 0.55 -4.53
C VAL A 82 -0.97 -0.51 -3.48
N VAL A 83 0.31 -0.84 -3.34
CA VAL A 83 0.81 -1.76 -2.32
C VAL A 83 1.63 -0.97 -1.31
N ALA A 84 1.19 -0.94 -0.06
CA ALA A 84 1.93 -0.25 0.99
C ALA A 84 1.72 -0.87 2.37
N GLY A 85 2.62 -0.61 3.30
CA GLY A 85 2.62 -1.20 4.63
C GLY A 85 2.72 -0.16 5.73
N HIS A 86 3.78 -0.28 6.54
CA HIS A 86 4.02 0.47 7.77
C HIS A 86 3.00 0.19 8.88
N MET A 87 1.74 0.57 8.65
CA MET A 87 0.64 0.26 9.55
C MET A 87 0.27 -1.22 9.41
N HIS A 88 0.30 -1.92 10.54
CA HIS A 88 0.07 -3.35 10.55
C HIS A 88 -1.42 -3.67 10.38
N GLN A 89 -1.71 -4.74 9.65
CA GLN A 89 -3.06 -5.28 9.52
C GLN A 89 -3.65 -5.69 10.88
N ARG A 90 -2.78 -6.08 11.82
CA ARG A 90 -3.17 -6.54 13.16
C ARG A 90 -3.04 -5.41 14.17
N THR A 91 -4.11 -5.17 14.92
CA THR A 91 -4.09 -4.19 16.01
C THR A 91 -3.40 -4.68 17.27
N LYS A 92 -3.13 -3.75 18.19
CA LYS A 92 -2.86 -4.07 19.61
C LYS A 92 -3.94 -4.94 20.26
N SER A 93 -5.22 -4.84 19.85
CA SER A 93 -6.32 -5.70 20.36
C SER A 93 -6.31 -7.11 19.74
N GLY A 94 -5.54 -7.34 18.67
CA GLY A 94 -5.37 -8.63 18.02
C GLY A 94 -6.31 -8.88 16.83
N GLU A 95 -7.20 -7.93 16.52
CA GLU A 95 -8.10 -7.96 15.36
C GLU A 95 -7.34 -7.72 14.06
N LEU A 96 -7.81 -8.30 12.95
CA LEU A 96 -7.25 -8.10 11.61
C LEU A 96 -8.15 -7.18 10.80
N TRP A 97 -7.59 -6.08 10.33
CA TRP A 97 -8.25 -5.15 9.42
C TRP A 97 -8.17 -5.63 7.96
N PRO A 98 -8.93 -5.02 7.04
CA PRO A 98 -8.88 -5.38 5.63
C PRO A 98 -7.45 -5.27 5.10
N TRP A 99 -6.96 -6.32 4.45
CA TRP A 99 -5.71 -6.26 3.67
C TRP A 99 -5.93 -5.64 2.28
N ARG A 100 -7.18 -5.50 1.84
CA ARG A 100 -7.57 -4.94 0.54
C ARG A 100 -8.77 -4.04 0.68
N VAL A 101 -8.72 -2.87 0.04
CA VAL A 101 -9.83 -1.93 -0.13
C VAL A 101 -9.86 -1.51 -1.59
N VAL A 102 -11.06 -1.38 -2.17
CA VAL A 102 -11.23 -0.82 -3.52
C VAL A 102 -12.01 0.48 -3.40
N ARG A 103 -11.47 1.56 -3.97
CA ARG A 103 -12.11 2.89 -3.99
C ARG A 103 -11.82 3.54 -5.34
N ASN A 104 -12.85 4.10 -5.98
CA ASN A 104 -12.76 4.71 -7.31
C ASN A 104 -12.11 3.81 -8.39
N GLY A 105 -12.24 2.49 -8.26
CA GLY A 105 -11.58 1.53 -9.16
C GLY A 105 -10.09 1.31 -8.91
N VAL A 106 -9.50 1.97 -7.90
CA VAL A 106 -8.13 1.74 -7.43
C VAL A 106 -8.14 0.68 -6.35
N GLU A 107 -7.21 -0.26 -6.43
CA GLU A 107 -7.01 -1.30 -5.44
C GLU A 107 -5.90 -0.94 -4.46
N PHE A 108 -6.23 -0.85 -3.17
CA PHE A 108 -5.30 -0.57 -2.08
C PHE A 108 -5.03 -1.86 -1.32
N VAL A 109 -3.75 -2.22 -1.16
CA VAL A 109 -3.31 -3.50 -0.64
C VAL A 109 -2.30 -3.29 0.48
N ASN A 110 -2.61 -3.82 1.67
CA ASN A 110 -1.74 -3.82 2.83
C ASN A 110 -1.23 -5.24 3.18
N PRO A 111 0.01 -5.60 2.79
CA PRO A 111 0.62 -6.88 3.13
C PRO A 111 1.23 -6.93 4.53
N ALA A 112 1.19 -5.84 5.32
CA ALA A 112 1.89 -5.71 6.59
C ALA A 112 1.17 -6.44 7.75
N ARG A 113 1.02 -7.76 7.63
CA ARG A 113 0.56 -8.61 8.74
C ARG A 113 1.72 -8.93 9.67
N VAL A 114 1.57 -8.58 10.96
CA VAL A 114 2.60 -8.80 11.98
C VAL A 114 2.03 -9.57 13.18
N PRO A 115 2.69 -10.66 13.63
CA PRO A 115 3.87 -11.27 13.01
C PRO A 115 3.53 -11.90 11.65
N ARG A 116 4.45 -11.79 10.68
CA ARG A 116 4.29 -12.39 9.35
C ARG A 116 4.41 -13.92 9.39
N ILE A 117 5.21 -14.41 10.33
CA ILE A 117 5.43 -15.84 10.59
C ILE A 117 4.63 -16.19 11.84
N TYR A 118 3.80 -17.23 11.77
CA TYR A 118 3.04 -17.72 12.90
C TYR A 118 3.03 -19.24 12.94
N ALA A 119 2.84 -19.81 14.12
CA ALA A 119 2.72 -21.24 14.30
C ALA A 119 1.41 -21.73 13.64
N GLY A 120 1.53 -22.65 12.68
CA GLY A 120 0.42 -23.47 12.21
C GLY A 120 0.39 -24.82 12.95
N ASP A 121 -0.58 -25.66 12.63
CA ASP A 121 -0.81 -26.94 13.33
C ASP A 121 0.38 -27.91 13.24
N ALA A 122 1.09 -27.90 12.11
CA ALA A 122 2.22 -28.81 11.84
C ALA A 122 3.53 -28.09 11.44
N TYR A 123 3.45 -26.86 10.94
CA TYR A 123 4.58 -26.08 10.42
C TYR A 123 4.38 -24.59 10.68
N GLU A 124 5.48 -23.83 10.67
CA GLU A 124 5.41 -22.37 10.61
C GLU A 124 4.79 -21.93 9.29
N VAL A 125 3.87 -20.98 9.34
CA VAL A 125 3.21 -20.39 8.17
C VAL A 125 3.73 -18.99 7.96
N ARG A 126 4.00 -18.63 6.70
CA ARG A 126 4.42 -17.29 6.29
C ARG A 126 3.30 -16.63 5.51
N TYR A 127 2.83 -15.49 6.00
CA TYR A 127 1.83 -14.71 5.30
C TYR A 127 2.45 -13.88 4.18
N HIS A 128 1.83 -13.95 3.00
CA HIS A 128 2.14 -13.16 1.83
C HIS A 128 0.84 -12.71 1.17
N ILE A 129 0.95 -11.69 0.32
CA ILE A 129 -0.06 -11.39 -0.69
C ILE A 129 0.59 -11.70 -2.03
N ALA A 130 -0.07 -12.51 -2.85
CA ALA A 130 0.32 -12.75 -4.23
C ALA A 130 -0.46 -11.79 -5.13
N LEU A 131 0.28 -11.02 -5.93
CA LEU A 131 -0.22 -10.29 -7.09
C LEU A 131 0.21 -11.06 -8.33
N GLU A 132 -0.75 -11.58 -9.08
CA GLU A 132 -0.53 -12.24 -10.36
C GLU A 132 -1.11 -11.38 -11.47
N ILE A 133 -0.32 -11.15 -12.52
CA ILE A 133 -0.69 -10.35 -13.68
C ILE A 133 -0.64 -11.26 -14.89
N ASP A 134 -1.77 -11.43 -15.56
CA ASP A 134 -1.91 -12.18 -16.80
C ASP A 134 -2.65 -11.31 -17.82
N GLY A 135 -1.90 -10.77 -18.80
CA GLY A 135 -2.41 -9.77 -19.73
C GLY A 135 -3.08 -8.59 -19.03
N GLU A 136 -4.36 -8.37 -19.35
CA GLU A 136 -5.21 -7.32 -18.79
C GLU A 136 -5.86 -7.69 -17.45
N GLU A 137 -5.61 -8.87 -16.91
CA GLU A 137 -6.15 -9.29 -15.61
C GLU A 137 -5.10 -9.14 -14.50
N ALA A 138 -5.55 -8.71 -13.33
CA ALA A 138 -4.75 -8.68 -12.11
C ALA A 138 -5.51 -9.45 -11.04
N THR A 139 -4.88 -10.42 -10.39
CA THR A 139 -5.48 -11.12 -9.26
C THR A 139 -4.63 -10.93 -8.01
N LEU A 140 -5.32 -10.68 -6.90
CA LEU A 140 -4.73 -10.48 -5.58
C LEU A 140 -5.31 -11.49 -4.62
N ARG A 141 -4.46 -12.23 -3.92
CA ARG A 141 -4.87 -13.24 -2.94
C ARG A 141 -3.92 -13.31 -1.75
N GLU A 142 -4.47 -13.58 -0.57
CA GLU A 142 -3.68 -13.97 0.59
C GLU A 142 -3.04 -15.35 0.32
N VAL A 143 -1.79 -15.49 0.71
CA VAL A 143 -1.03 -16.74 0.60
C VAL A 143 -0.42 -17.07 1.95
N ALA A 144 -0.81 -18.22 2.47
CA ALA A 144 -0.20 -18.85 3.63
C ALA A 144 0.81 -19.89 3.13
N TRP A 145 2.10 -19.58 3.18
CA TRP A 145 3.15 -20.48 2.72
C TRP A 145 3.67 -21.36 3.87
N PRO A 146 3.53 -22.70 3.79
CA PRO A 146 4.12 -23.63 4.75
C PRO A 146 5.64 -23.54 4.75
N SER A 147 6.25 -23.61 5.93
CA SER A 147 7.68 -23.90 6.04
C SER A 147 7.87 -25.42 5.88
N GLY A 148 7.85 -25.92 4.65
CA GLY A 148 7.97 -27.36 4.34
C GLY A 148 7.93 -27.66 2.86
#